data_AF-A0A1I6FCL0-F1
#
_entry.id   AF-A0A1I6FCL0-F1
#
_cell.length_a   1.000
_cell.length_b   1.000
_cell.length_c   1.000
_cell.angle_alpha   90.00
_cell.angle_beta   90.00
_cell.angle_gamma   90.00
#
_symmetry.space_group_name_H-M   'P 1'
#
loop_
_entity.id
_entity.type
_entity.pdbx_description
1 polymer ?
#
loop_
_entity_poly.entity_id
_entity_poly.type
_entity_poly.pdbx_seq_one_letter_code
_entity_poly.pdbx_strand_id
1 'polypeptide(L)'
;MNLAVWIVSGVLAALYLLAGFTKLVKAKQDLLAEPRMSWVGDFTDGQVKGIGAVEIAGAIGLVLPWLTGIAPVLTPIAALGLALVQVGAAITHIRRGEGATVPVNLVLCALAVFVAVVRFGQL
;
A
#
# COMPACT_ATOMS: atom_id res chain seq x y z
N MET A 1 -15.30 -14.85 -9.15
CA MET A 1 -13.95 -14.30 -8.89
C MET A 1 -13.78 -12.85 -9.33
N ASN A 2 -14.29 -12.43 -10.49
CA ASN A 2 -14.15 -11.04 -10.95
C ASN A 2 -14.70 -9.99 -9.98
N LEU A 3 -15.90 -10.19 -9.41
CA LEU A 3 -16.46 -9.23 -8.46
C LEU A 3 -15.61 -9.10 -7.19
N ALA A 4 -15.12 -10.21 -6.64
CA ALA A 4 -14.28 -10.21 -5.45
C ALA A 4 -12.96 -9.47 -5.66
N VAL A 5 -12.25 -9.71 -6.78
CA VAL A 5 -10.99 -9.01 -7.06
C VAL A 5 -11.21 -7.51 -7.28
N TRP A 6 -12.35 -7.11 -7.87
CA TRP A 6 -12.71 -5.70 -8.00
C TRP A 6 -12.97 -5.04 -6.65
N ILE A 7 -13.72 -5.69 -5.76
CA ILE A 7 -13.98 -5.18 -4.41
C ILE A 7 -12.65 -5.00 -3.65
N VAL A 8 -11.80 -6.04 -3.64
CA VAL A 8 -10.51 -5.97 -2.94
C VAL A 8 -9.61 -4.90 -3.55
N SER A 9 -9.53 -4.81 -4.88
CA SER A 9 -8.71 -3.77 -5.56
C SER A 9 -9.21 -2.37 -5.24
N GLY A 10 -10.53 -2.15 -5.23
CA GLY A 10 -11.13 -0.86 -4.89
C GLY A 10 -10.89 -0.46 -3.43
N VAL A 11 -11.05 -1.39 -2.49
CA VAL A 11 -10.77 -1.16 -1.06
C VAL A 11 -9.30 -0.85 -0.84
N LEU A 12 -8.38 -1.66 -1.39
CA LEU A 12 -6.95 -1.40 -1.28
C LEU A 12 -6.58 -0.05 -1.90
N ALA A 13 -7.10 0.26 -3.09
CA ALA A 13 -6.83 1.54 -3.73
C ALA A 13 -7.30 2.72 -2.88
N ALA A 14 -8.49 2.66 -2.29
CA ALA A 14 -8.98 3.72 -1.40
C ALA A 14 -8.09 3.89 -0.15
N LEU A 15 -7.71 2.79 0.49
CA LEU A 15 -6.84 2.79 1.67
C LEU A 15 -5.47 3.38 1.37
N TYR A 16 -4.82 2.94 0.28
CA TYR A 16 -3.49 3.42 -0.10
C TYR A 16 -3.50 4.83 -0.68
N LEU A 17 -4.57 5.26 -1.37
CA LEU A 17 -4.73 6.67 -1.75
C LEU A 17 -4.80 7.56 -0.51
N LEU A 18 -5.62 7.20 0.48
CA LEU A 18 -5.72 7.97 1.71
C LEU A 18 -4.41 7.97 2.50
N ALA A 19 -3.78 6.80 2.66
CA ALA A 19 -2.53 6.64 3.39
C ALA A 19 -1.35 7.34 2.70
N GLY A 20 -1.28 7.29 1.38
CA GLY A 20 -0.22 7.95 0.62
C GLY A 20 -0.42 9.46 0.55
N PHE A 21 -1.66 9.92 0.35
CA PHE A 21 -2.00 11.34 0.34
C PHE A 21 -1.70 12.01 1.68
N THR A 22 -2.06 11.35 2.79
CA THR A 22 -1.71 11.85 4.13
C THR A 22 -0.20 11.98 4.34
N LYS A 23 0.60 11.01 3.87
CA LYS A 23 2.07 11.09 3.94
C LYS A 23 2.67 12.18 3.05
N LEU A 24 2.04 12.51 1.92
CA LEU A 24 2.51 13.57 1.03
C LEU A 24 2.18 14.97 1.53
N VAL A 25 0.99 15.15 2.10
CA VAL A 25 0.45 16.48 2.44
C VAL A 25 0.82 16.91 3.86
N LYS A 26 0.77 16.00 4.84
CA LYS A 26 1.05 16.36 6.23
C LYS A 26 2.55 16.60 6.44
N ALA A 27 2.88 17.56 7.30
CA ALA A 27 4.26 17.75 7.72
C ALA A 27 4.72 16.56 8.58
N LYS A 28 6.02 16.25 8.54
CA LYS A 28 6.61 15.18 9.35
C LYS A 28 6.25 15.29 10.84
N GLN A 29 6.21 16.51 11.37
CA GLN A 29 5.88 16.77 12.78
C GLN A 29 4.43 16.36 13.13
N ASP A 30 3.48 16.60 12.23
CA ASP A 30 2.08 16.21 12.42
C ASP A 30 1.92 14.69 12.37
N LEU A 31 2.67 14.03 11.49
CA LEU A 31 2.68 12.56 11.41
C LEU A 31 3.29 11.94 12.67
N LEU A 32 4.34 12.53 13.24
CA LEU A 32 4.96 12.07 14.49
C LEU A 32 4.02 12.17 15.69
N ALA A 33 3.07 13.12 15.67
CA ALA A 33 2.08 13.26 16.73
C ALA A 33 1.04 12.13 16.73
N GLU A 34 0.93 11.35 15.64
CA GLU A 34 0.02 10.22 15.56
C GLU A 34 0.66 8.96 16.18
N PRO A 35 0.03 8.33 17.19
CA PRO A 35 0.61 7.17 17.89
C PRO A 35 0.97 5.98 17.00
N ARG A 36 0.31 5.83 15.84
CA ARG A 36 0.54 4.74 14.87
C ARG A 36 1.62 5.06 13.83
N MET A 37 2.16 6.27 13.85
CA MET A 37 3.11 6.80 12.85
C MET A 37 4.44 7.22 13.49
N SER A 38 4.71 6.77 14.72
CA SER A 38 5.98 6.92 15.43
C SER A 38 7.20 6.48 14.59
N TRP A 39 7.03 5.53 13.66
CA TRP A 39 8.04 5.08 12.70
C TRP A 39 8.60 6.19 11.80
N VAL A 40 7.82 7.24 11.54
CA VAL A 40 8.23 8.40 10.76
C VAL A 40 9.48 9.07 11.35
N GLY A 41 9.74 8.93 12.66
CA GLY A 41 10.90 9.50 13.34
C GLY A 41 12.23 9.04 12.77
N ASP A 42 12.30 7.76 12.39
CA ASP A 42 13.53 7.08 11.97
C ASP A 42 13.90 7.37 10.50
N PHE A 43 12.99 7.99 9.74
CA PHE A 43 13.17 8.27 8.32
C PHE A 43 13.19 9.77 8.03
N THR A 44 13.87 10.16 6.96
CA THR A 44 13.82 11.54 6.45
C THR A 44 12.43 11.87 5.90
N ASP A 45 12.06 13.17 5.88
CA ASP A 45 10.80 13.63 5.29
C ASP A 45 10.65 13.17 3.82
N GLY A 46 11.74 13.24 3.06
CA GLY A 46 11.78 12.77 1.67
C GLY A 46 11.51 11.26 1.53
N GLN A 47 12.01 10.42 2.43
CA GLN A 47 11.70 8.98 2.42
C GLN A 47 10.23 8.70 2.72
N VAL A 48 9.65 9.40 3.70
CA VAL A 48 8.23 9.25 4.08
C VAL A 48 7.32 9.68 2.93
N LYS A 49 7.65 10.81 2.28
CA LYS A 49 6.96 11.27 1.07
C LYS A 49 7.15 10.32 -0.10
N GLY A 50 8.34 9.74 -0.26
CA GLY A 50 8.61 8.71 -1.26
C GLY A 50 7.71 7.48 -1.09
N ILE A 51 7.55 7.00 0.15
CA ILE A 51 6.60 5.92 0.47
C ILE A 51 5.18 6.33 0.08
N GLY A 52 4.75 7.54 0.44
CA GLY A 52 3.42 8.03 0.09
C GLY A 52 3.17 8.12 -1.42
N ALA A 53 4.17 8.55 -2.19
CA ALA A 53 4.09 8.57 -3.65
C ALA A 53 3.96 7.15 -4.25
N VAL A 54 4.71 6.18 -3.72
CA VAL A 54 4.62 4.78 -4.14
C VAL A 54 3.26 4.18 -3.80
N GLU A 55 2.70 4.47 -2.62
CA GLU A 55 1.36 4.00 -2.24
C GLU A 55 0.28 4.54 -3.17
N ILE A 56 0.33 5.83 -3.54
CA ILE A 56 -0.60 6.44 -4.50
C ILE A 56 -0.43 5.81 -5.88
N ALA A 57 0.81 5.65 -6.36
CA ALA A 57 1.08 5.03 -7.65
C ALA A 57 0.55 3.58 -7.68
N GLY A 58 0.75 2.82 -6.61
CA GLY A 58 0.22 1.47 -6.45
C GLY A 58 -1.31 1.45 -6.45
N ALA A 59 -1.96 2.39 -5.76
CA ALA A 59 -3.41 2.48 -5.72
C ALA A 59 -4.03 2.81 -7.08
N ILE A 60 -3.41 3.73 -7.82
CA ILE A 60 -3.81 4.06 -9.21
C ILE A 60 -3.60 2.83 -10.11
N GLY A 61 -2.44 2.18 -9.99
CA GLY A 61 -2.09 0.98 -10.76
C GLY A 61 -3.00 -0.22 -10.47
N LEU A 62 -3.55 -0.34 -9.26
CA LEU A 62 -4.51 -1.39 -8.90
C LEU A 62 -5.82 -1.34 -9.69
N VAL A 63 -6.20 -0.16 -10.20
CA VAL A 63 -7.54 0.07 -10.78
C VAL A 63 -7.46 0.46 -12.25
N LEU A 64 -6.70 1.52 -12.58
CA LEU A 64 -6.79 2.14 -13.91
C LEU A 64 -6.35 1.24 -15.06
N PRO A 65 -5.23 0.51 -15.02
CA PRO A 65 -4.79 -0.32 -16.14
C PRO A 65 -5.82 -1.41 -16.48
N TRP A 66 -6.37 -2.08 -15.46
CA TRP A 66 -7.40 -3.10 -15.67
C TRP A 66 -8.75 -2.52 -16.10
N LEU A 67 -9.13 -1.35 -15.56
CA LEU A 67 -10.39 -0.69 -15.89
C LEU A 67 -10.40 -0.15 -17.33
N THR A 68 -9.27 0.41 -17.78
CA THR A 68 -9.13 1.02 -19.11
C THR A 68 -8.72 0.03 -20.19
N GLY A 69 -8.21 -1.15 -19.80
CA GLY A 69 -7.65 -2.13 -20.71
C GLY A 69 -6.24 -1.76 -21.23
N ILE A 70 -5.66 -0.67 -20.75
CA ILE A 70 -4.33 -0.20 -21.18
C ILE A 70 -3.28 -0.81 -20.27
N ALA A 71 -2.37 -1.62 -20.85
CA ALA A 71 -1.34 -2.37 -20.13
C ALA A 71 -1.85 -3.07 -18.84
N PRO A 72 -2.85 -3.98 -18.91
CA PRO A 72 -3.48 -4.59 -17.73
C PRO A 72 -2.49 -5.30 -16.79
N VAL A 73 -1.34 -5.73 -17.30
CA VAL A 73 -0.22 -6.31 -16.53
C VAL A 73 0.31 -5.37 -15.43
N LEU A 74 0.11 -4.06 -15.55
CA LEU A 74 0.50 -3.11 -14.51
C LEU A 74 -0.31 -3.26 -13.22
N THR A 75 -1.54 -3.75 -13.29
CA THR A 75 -2.37 -3.98 -12.09
C THR A 75 -1.82 -5.04 -11.15
N PRO A 76 -1.51 -6.27 -11.59
CA PRO A 76 -0.87 -7.24 -10.72
C PRO A 76 0.55 -6.81 -10.29
N ILE A 77 1.30 -6.07 -11.12
CA ILE A 77 2.61 -5.51 -10.72
C ILE A 77 2.44 -4.47 -9.60
N ALA A 78 1.46 -3.56 -9.70
CA ALA A 78 1.16 -2.59 -8.66
C ALA A 78 0.76 -3.27 -7.34
N ALA A 79 -0.03 -4.35 -7.43
CA ALA A 79 -0.39 -5.16 -6.28
C ALA A 79 0.85 -5.79 -5.60
N LEU A 80 1.81 -6.31 -6.37
CA LEU A 80 3.08 -6.79 -5.81
C LEU A 80 3.90 -5.67 -5.16
N GLY A 81 3.96 -4.48 -5.79
CA GLY A 81 4.63 -3.31 -5.22
C GLY A 81 4.06 -2.93 -3.85
N LEU A 82 2.73 -2.90 -3.71
CA LEU A 82 2.06 -2.65 -2.44
C LEU A 82 2.31 -3.76 -1.42
N ALA A 83 2.37 -5.02 -1.84
CA ALA A 83 2.75 -6.13 -0.97
C ALA A 83 4.18 -5.94 -0.40
N LEU A 84 5.13 -5.51 -1.24
CA LEU A 84 6.49 -5.21 -0.81
C LEU A 84 6.55 -4.05 0.20
N VAL A 85 5.73 -3.00 0.00
CA VAL A 85 5.58 -1.90 0.98
C VAL A 85 5.14 -2.47 2.33
N GLN A 86 4.17 -3.39 2.35
CA GLN A 86 3.69 -3.99 3.59
C GLN A 86 4.71 -4.90 4.27
N VAL A 87 5.53 -5.62 3.50
CA VAL A 87 6.64 -6.39 4.05
C VAL A 87 7.66 -5.45 4.73
N GLY A 88 8.03 -4.36 4.07
CA GLY A 88 8.93 -3.35 4.65
C GLY A 88 8.36 -2.70 5.91
N ALA A 89 7.06 -2.38 5.90
CA ALA A 89 6.37 -1.82 7.05
C ALA A 89 6.31 -2.82 8.22
N ALA A 90 5.99 -4.10 7.96
CA ALA A 90 5.93 -5.14 8.98
C ALA A 90 7.30 -5.34 9.64
N ILE A 91 8.38 -5.41 8.86
CA ILE A 91 9.75 -5.52 9.37
C ILE A 91 10.08 -4.32 10.27
N THR A 92 9.74 -3.11 9.84
CA THR A 92 9.96 -1.87 10.62
C THR A 92 9.25 -1.93 11.98
N HIS A 93 7.96 -2.28 12.01
CA HIS A 93 7.22 -2.35 13.27
C HIS A 93 7.70 -3.48 14.20
N ILE A 94 8.07 -4.65 13.65
CA ILE A 94 8.65 -5.74 14.44
C ILE A 94 9.95 -5.30 15.12
N ARG A 95 10.85 -4.64 14.37
CA ARG A 95 12.13 -4.14 14.90
C ARG A 95 11.95 -3.10 16.00
N ARG A 96 10.84 -2.35 15.99
CA ARG A 96 10.49 -1.33 16.98
C ARG A 96 9.71 -1.88 18.18
N GLY A 97 9.41 -3.18 18.20
CA GLY A 97 8.56 -3.78 19.24
C GLY A 97 7.08 -3.37 19.14
N GLU A 98 6.67 -2.76 18.03
CA GLU A 98 5.30 -2.30 17.76
C GLU A 98 4.46 -3.42 17.15
N GLY A 99 4.47 -4.60 17.77
CA GLY A 99 3.84 -5.80 17.21
C GLY A 99 2.33 -5.68 16.94
N ALA A 100 1.65 -4.71 17.57
CA ALA A 100 0.22 -4.49 17.43
C ALA A 100 -0.21 -4.05 16.01
N THR A 101 0.67 -3.45 15.21
CA THR A 101 0.35 -3.00 13.84
C THR A 101 0.65 -4.07 12.78
N VAL A 102 1.49 -5.08 13.12
CA VAL A 102 1.89 -6.15 12.20
C VAL A 102 0.72 -6.93 11.60
N PRO A 103 -0.35 -7.29 12.35
CA PRO A 103 -1.51 -7.98 11.77
C PRO A 103 -2.17 -7.22 10.62
N VAL A 104 -2.24 -5.88 10.72
CA VAL A 104 -2.81 -5.04 9.66
C VAL A 104 -1.97 -5.14 8.40
N ASN A 105 -0.64 -5.05 8.53
CA ASN A 105 0.27 -5.16 7.39
C ASN A 105 0.17 -6.53 6.72
N LEU A 106 0.05 -7.60 7.51
CA LEU A 106 -0.13 -8.96 6.99
C LEU A 106 -1.44 -9.11 6.21
N VAL A 107 -2.54 -8.55 6.72
CA VAL A 107 -3.84 -8.58 6.02
C VAL A 107 -3.75 -7.79 4.71
N LEU A 108 -3.22 -6.58 4.73
CA LEU A 108 -3.07 -5.75 3.52
C LEU A 108 -2.13 -6.42 2.50
N CYS A 109 -1.04 -7.04 2.96
CA CYS A 109 -0.13 -7.81 2.12
C CYS A 109 -0.85 -9.01 1.48
N ALA A 110 -1.58 -9.80 2.26
CA ALA A 110 -2.31 -10.96 1.76
C ALA A 110 -3.37 -10.56 0.71
N LEU A 111 -4.10 -9.46 0.94
CA LEU A 111 -5.07 -8.94 -0.02
C LEU A 111 -4.38 -8.45 -1.31
N ALA A 112 -3.22 -7.80 -1.20
CA ALA A 112 -2.45 -7.37 -2.36
C ALA A 112 -1.91 -8.56 -3.17
N VAL A 113 -1.37 -9.58 -2.50
CA VAL A 113 -0.93 -10.84 -3.14
C VAL A 113 -2.10 -11.56 -3.80
N PHE A 114 -3.28 -11.60 -3.14
CA PHE A 114 -4.49 -12.15 -3.74
C PHE A 114 -4.85 -11.45 -5.05
N VAL A 115 -4.85 -10.11 -5.09
CA VAL A 115 -5.10 -9.35 -6.32
C VAL A 115 -4.04 -9.68 -7.37
N ALA A 116 -2.75 -9.71 -7.00
CA ALA A 116 -1.66 -10.02 -7.92
C ALA A 116 -1.85 -11.41 -8.57
N VAL A 117 -2.07 -12.45 -7.77
CA VAL A 117 -2.25 -13.83 -8.25
C VAL A 117 -3.46 -13.95 -9.16
N VAL A 118 -4.60 -13.41 -8.76
CA VAL A 118 -5.84 -13.49 -9.56
C VAL A 118 -5.67 -12.73 -10.88
N ARG A 119 -5.10 -11.53 -10.86
CA ARG A 119 -4.93 -10.71 -12.08
C ARG A 119 -3.87 -11.26 -13.01
N PHE A 120 -2.76 -11.81 -12.51
CA PHE A 120 -1.79 -12.51 -13.35
C PHE A 120 -2.41 -13.75 -14.02
N GLY A 121 -3.24 -14.51 -13.31
CA GLY A 121 -3.94 -15.66 -13.89
C GLY A 121 -5.06 -15.30 -14.88
N GLN A 122 -5.38 -14.01 -15.04
CA GLN A 122 -6.39 -13.50 -15.98
C GLN A 122 -5.80 -12.85 -17.23
N LEU A 123 -4.47 -12.64 -17.26
CA LEU A 123 -3.74 -12.19 -18.44
C LEU A 123 -3.55 -13.35 -19.41
#